data_AF-A0A356KHN2-F1
#
_entry.id   AF-A0A356KHN2-F1
#
_cell.length_a   1.000
_cell.length_b   1.000
_cell.length_c   1.000
_cell.angle_alpha   90.00
_cell.angle_beta   90.00
_cell.angle_gamma   90.00
#
_symmetry.space_group_name_H-M   'P 1'
#
loop_
_entity.id
_entity.type
_entity.pdbx_description
1 polymer ?
#
loop_
_entity_poly.entity_id
_entity_poly.type
_entity_poly.pdbx_seq_one_letter_code
_entity_poly.pdbx_strand_id
1 'polypeptide(L)'
;MAETSESVDAPVDGDTPAAGGCVPREHLFALLFAKRDALPTGEEEDADKELVLLREDLAEIDRFKRPFAAEFQLGPETADAYWAHALQCVSCKGMLIEDGPDARPPKTEGEIAAETQKAEDKVTKLKIKFAISLTVGLVFFSGAFATITHIRNKQYAPKPEQVLTQVKQEIDPLYFLFAILIFVASWFLAEAYGIARELWVDFTAWKRAVPVIGKKWAEKSKNK
;
A
#
# COMPACT_ATOMS: atom_id res chain seq x y z
N MET A 1 49.44 7.74 -29.33
CA MET A 1 50.26 7.78 -28.10
C MET A 1 49.61 8.77 -27.14
N ALA A 2 48.88 8.24 -26.16
CA ALA A 2 48.55 8.82 -24.86
C ALA A 2 47.48 7.88 -24.25
N GLU A 3 47.92 6.99 -23.38
CA GLU A 3 47.07 6.19 -22.51
C GLU A 3 46.50 7.09 -21.41
N THR A 4 45.20 6.99 -21.14
CA THR A 4 44.61 7.28 -19.83
C THR A 4 43.45 6.33 -19.60
N SER A 5 43.70 5.36 -18.73
CA SER A 5 42.77 4.49 -18.03
C SER A 5 41.98 5.27 -16.96
N GLU A 6 40.68 5.04 -16.84
CA GLU A 6 39.88 5.21 -15.60
C GLU A 6 38.47 4.67 -15.91
N SER A 7 38.17 3.43 -15.54
CA SER A 7 37.73 2.93 -14.23
C SER A 7 36.25 2.60 -14.33
N VAL A 8 35.99 1.33 -14.61
CA VAL A 8 34.69 0.69 -14.43
C VAL A 8 34.37 0.80 -12.94
N ASP A 9 33.29 1.50 -12.59
CA ASP A 9 32.76 1.48 -11.23
C ASP A 9 32.33 0.04 -10.91
N ALA A 10 33.20 -0.62 -10.17
CA ALA A 10 32.95 -1.86 -9.45
C ALA A 10 31.80 -1.64 -8.45
N PRO A 11 31.09 -2.72 -8.05
CA PRO A 11 30.01 -2.62 -7.08
C PRO A 11 30.50 -1.94 -5.81
N VAL A 12 29.67 -1.02 -5.30
CA VAL A 12 29.90 -0.23 -4.09
C VAL A 12 30.56 -1.09 -3.02
N ASP A 13 31.77 -0.65 -2.66
CA ASP A 13 32.66 -1.26 -1.69
C ASP A 13 31.92 -1.65 -0.41
N GLY A 14 32.36 -2.78 0.13
CA GLY A 14 31.79 -3.43 1.30
C GLY A 14 31.59 -2.47 2.46
N ASP A 15 30.36 -2.50 2.98
CA ASP A 15 30.02 -2.16 4.37
C ASP A 15 30.74 -3.15 5.30
N THR A 16 32.06 -3.05 5.36
CA THR A 16 32.81 -3.51 6.51
C THR A 16 32.53 -2.45 7.58
N PRO A 17 31.87 -2.78 8.70
CA PRO A 17 31.62 -1.79 9.73
C PRO A 17 32.96 -1.18 10.14
N ALA A 18 33.09 0.13 9.92
CA ALA A 18 34.09 0.93 10.60
C ALA A 18 33.98 0.60 12.09
N ALA A 19 35.11 0.24 12.70
CA ALA A 19 35.23 -0.13 14.10
C ALA A 19 34.54 0.91 15.01
N GLY A 20 33.25 0.70 15.33
CA GLY A 20 32.41 1.65 16.06
C GLY A 20 30.95 1.80 15.59
N GLY A 21 30.55 1.27 14.44
CA GLY A 21 29.15 1.30 13.99
C GLY A 21 28.29 0.19 14.63
N CYS A 22 27.10 0.54 15.14
CA CYS A 22 26.08 -0.44 15.52
C CYS A 22 25.55 -1.21 14.30
N VAL A 23 24.98 -2.39 14.51
CA VAL A 23 24.35 -3.18 13.43
C VAL A 23 23.16 -2.39 12.85
N PRO A 24 23.12 -2.14 11.53
CA PRO A 24 21.98 -1.48 10.90
C PRO A 24 20.71 -2.34 11.02
N ARG A 25 19.56 -1.73 11.31
CA ARG A 25 18.29 -2.45 11.52
C ARG A 25 17.83 -3.18 10.24
N GLU A 26 18.15 -2.62 9.08
CA GLU A 26 17.92 -3.21 7.76
C GLU A 26 18.67 -4.53 7.54
N HIS A 27 19.82 -4.73 8.21
CA HIS A 27 20.63 -5.94 8.11
C HIS A 27 20.25 -7.00 9.15
N LEU A 28 19.33 -6.68 10.07
CA LEU A 28 18.92 -7.55 11.17
C LEU A 28 18.38 -8.90 10.69
N PHE A 29 17.49 -8.87 9.69
CA PHE A 29 16.92 -10.09 9.12
C PHE A 29 18.01 -10.97 8.47
N ALA A 30 18.89 -10.35 7.68
CA ALA A 30 19.96 -11.05 6.99
C ALA A 30 20.98 -11.66 7.97
N LEU A 31 21.30 -10.92 9.04
CA LEU A 31 22.19 -11.38 10.11
C LEU A 31 21.59 -12.56 10.87
N LEU A 32 20.33 -12.46 11.30
CA LEU A 32 19.63 -13.54 11.99
C LEU A 32 19.46 -14.77 11.10
N PHE A 33 19.17 -14.59 9.82
CA PHE A 33 19.11 -15.70 8.87
C PHE A 33 20.46 -16.40 8.74
N ALA A 34 21.55 -15.65 8.63
CA ALA A 34 22.90 -16.19 8.48
C ALA A 34 23.44 -16.86 9.76
N LYS A 35 22.98 -16.42 10.94
CA LYS A 35 23.52 -16.82 12.25
C LYS A 35 22.53 -17.53 13.17
N ARG A 36 21.34 -17.89 12.69
CA ARG A 36 20.34 -18.65 13.47
C ARG A 36 20.91 -19.92 14.09
N ASP A 37 21.80 -20.61 13.36
CA ASP A 37 22.37 -21.90 13.79
C ASP A 37 23.53 -21.70 14.79
N ALA A 38 24.03 -20.46 14.92
CA ALA A 38 25.04 -20.05 15.88
C ALA A 38 24.45 -19.55 17.20
N LEU A 39 23.12 -19.49 17.34
CA LEU A 39 22.46 -19.19 18.62
C LEU A 39 22.57 -20.40 19.57
N PRO A 40 22.65 -20.18 20.90
CA PRO A 40 22.78 -21.26 21.87
C PRO A 40 21.53 -22.18 21.90
N THR A 41 21.72 -23.48 22.20
CA THR A 41 20.65 -24.49 22.30
C THR A 41 20.07 -24.65 23.71
N GLY A 42 20.65 -24.01 24.72
CA GLY A 42 20.29 -24.20 26.13
C GLY A 42 20.93 -25.43 26.79
N GLU A 43 21.73 -26.21 26.05
CA GLU A 43 22.55 -27.31 26.60
C GLU A 43 23.86 -26.81 27.24
N GLU A 44 24.24 -25.56 26.95
CA GLU A 44 25.45 -24.91 27.46
C GLU A 44 25.18 -24.30 28.85
N GLU A 45 26.05 -24.58 29.83
CA GLU A 45 25.87 -24.20 31.24
C GLU A 45 25.74 -22.68 31.47
N ASP A 46 26.34 -21.87 30.59
CA ASP A 46 26.34 -20.40 30.64
C ASP A 46 25.60 -19.75 29.46
N ALA A 47 24.73 -20.48 28.76
CA ALA A 47 23.97 -19.92 27.64
C ALA A 47 23.06 -18.79 28.08
N ASP A 48 23.05 -17.72 27.28
CA ASP A 48 22.10 -16.63 27.46
C ASP A 48 20.68 -17.09 27.16
N LYS A 49 19.82 -17.08 28.19
CA LYS A 49 18.42 -17.51 28.10
C LYS A 49 17.62 -16.75 27.04
N GLU A 50 17.88 -15.46 26.85
CA GLU A 50 17.14 -14.65 25.88
C GLU A 50 17.52 -15.04 24.44
N LEU A 51 18.78 -15.41 24.21
CA LEU A 51 19.24 -15.89 22.91
C LEU A 51 18.76 -17.32 22.61
N VAL A 52 18.60 -18.15 23.64
CA VAL A 52 17.96 -19.47 23.49
C VAL A 52 16.50 -19.31 23.08
N LEU A 53 15.74 -18.44 23.77
CA LEU A 53 14.35 -18.15 23.41
C LEU A 53 14.23 -17.58 21.99
N LEU A 54 15.11 -16.64 21.62
CA LEU A 54 15.16 -16.11 20.26
C LEU A 54 15.36 -17.23 19.23
N ARG A 55 16.22 -18.23 19.51
CA ARG A 55 16.43 -19.36 18.59
C ARG A 55 15.15 -20.18 18.40
N GLU A 56 14.44 -20.45 19.48
CA GLU A 56 13.16 -21.19 19.45
C GLU A 56 12.12 -20.41 18.63
N ASP A 57 11.97 -19.11 18.89
CA ASP A 57 11.05 -18.23 18.15
C ASP A 57 11.37 -18.22 16.64
N LEU A 58 12.66 -18.07 16.28
CA LEU A 58 13.10 -18.07 14.88
C LEU A 58 12.86 -19.41 14.19
N ALA A 59 12.95 -20.53 14.93
CA ALA A 59 12.69 -21.86 14.39
C ALA A 59 11.20 -22.07 14.05
N GLU A 60 10.29 -21.44 14.78
CA GLU A 60 8.86 -21.50 14.48
C GLU A 60 8.48 -20.65 13.26
N ILE A 61 9.15 -19.52 13.08
CA ILE A 61 8.83 -18.52 12.06
C ILE A 61 9.25 -18.98 10.65
N ASP A 62 8.26 -19.21 9.78
CA ASP A 62 8.48 -19.70 8.40
C ASP A 62 9.39 -18.84 7.52
N ARG A 63 9.43 -17.51 7.73
CA ARG A 63 10.28 -16.60 6.95
C ARG A 63 11.78 -16.85 7.17
N PHE A 64 12.18 -17.38 8.33
CA PHE A 64 13.58 -17.74 8.58
C PHE A 64 13.93 -19.14 8.07
N LYS A 65 12.97 -19.93 7.58
CA LYS A 65 13.20 -21.27 7.03
C LYS A 65 13.60 -21.25 5.56
N ARG A 66 13.26 -20.20 4.82
CA ARG A 66 13.48 -20.10 3.37
C ARG A 66 14.60 -19.11 3.06
N PRO A 67 15.53 -19.44 2.14
CA PRO A 67 16.51 -18.48 1.67
C PRO A 67 15.81 -17.31 0.96
N PHE A 68 16.27 -16.10 1.24
CA PHE A 68 15.85 -14.87 0.57
C PHE A 68 16.86 -14.49 -0.51
N ALA A 69 16.52 -13.50 -1.34
CA ALA A 69 17.28 -13.16 -2.55
C ALA A 69 18.77 -12.91 -2.22
N ALA A 70 19.66 -13.46 -3.06
CA ALA A 70 21.11 -13.45 -2.85
C ALA A 70 21.69 -12.03 -2.73
N GLU A 71 21.07 -11.06 -3.39
CA GLU A 71 21.45 -9.64 -3.35
C GLU A 71 21.35 -8.99 -1.96
N PHE A 72 20.59 -9.59 -1.04
CA PHE A 72 20.42 -9.08 0.31
C PHE A 72 21.12 -9.93 1.38
N GLN A 73 21.80 -11.00 0.96
CA GLN A 73 22.58 -11.83 1.89
C GLN A 73 23.84 -11.06 2.30
N LEU A 74 24.13 -11.09 3.60
CA LEU A 74 25.40 -10.54 4.10
C LEU A 74 26.54 -11.46 3.67
N GLY A 75 27.66 -10.87 3.26
CA GLY A 75 28.91 -11.61 3.10
C GLY A 75 29.30 -12.29 4.42
N PRO A 76 29.96 -13.46 4.38
CA PRO A 76 30.28 -14.22 5.58
C PRO A 76 31.11 -13.40 6.58
N GLU A 77 32.09 -12.62 6.09
CA GLU A 77 32.93 -11.76 6.92
C GLU A 77 32.13 -10.65 7.61
N THR A 78 31.22 -10.00 6.90
CA THR A 78 30.34 -8.96 7.45
C THR A 78 29.36 -9.55 8.47
N ALA A 79 28.80 -10.73 8.18
CA ALA A 79 27.91 -11.42 9.10
C ALA A 79 28.62 -11.82 10.40
N ASP A 80 29.86 -12.31 10.31
CA ASP A 80 30.70 -12.62 11.48
C ASP A 80 31.02 -11.38 12.30
N ALA A 81 31.44 -10.29 11.63
CA ALA A 81 31.75 -9.03 12.29
C ALA A 81 30.53 -8.44 13.02
N TYR A 82 29.36 -8.40 12.36
CA TYR A 82 28.13 -7.93 12.97
C TYR A 82 27.65 -8.84 14.09
N TRP A 83 27.79 -10.16 13.96
CA TRP A 83 27.42 -11.09 15.02
C TRP A 83 28.27 -10.91 16.27
N ALA A 84 29.59 -10.85 16.10
CA ALA A 84 30.52 -10.63 17.21
C ALA A 84 30.24 -9.30 17.92
N HIS A 85 29.97 -8.24 17.16
CA HIS A 85 29.59 -6.95 17.73
C HIS A 85 28.24 -7.01 18.46
N ALA A 86 27.23 -7.64 17.86
CA ALA A 86 25.88 -7.68 18.41
C ALA A 86 25.82 -8.42 19.76
N LEU A 87 26.64 -9.46 19.95
CA LEU A 87 26.74 -10.16 21.23
C LEU A 87 27.42 -9.33 22.33
N GLN A 88 28.32 -8.42 21.96
CA GLN A 88 29.06 -7.57 22.90
C GLN A 88 28.33 -6.25 23.21
N CYS A 89 27.57 -5.72 22.25
CA CYS A 89 26.87 -4.46 22.37
C CYS A 89 25.45 -4.65 22.91
N VAL A 90 25.18 -4.15 24.13
CA VAL A 90 23.87 -4.27 24.80
C VAL A 90 22.72 -3.75 23.92
N SER A 91 22.92 -2.65 23.20
CA SER A 91 21.89 -2.08 22.32
C SER A 91 21.60 -2.98 21.11
N CYS A 92 22.63 -3.54 20.48
CA CYS A 92 22.46 -4.42 19.33
C CYS A 92 21.88 -5.78 19.75
N LYS A 93 22.25 -6.27 20.92
CA LYS A 93 21.67 -7.47 21.53
C LYS A 93 20.19 -7.28 21.84
N GLY A 94 19.81 -6.15 22.45
CA GLY A 94 18.41 -5.80 22.66
C GLY A 94 17.62 -5.76 21.34
N MET A 95 18.19 -5.17 20.29
CA MET A 95 17.58 -5.19 18.95
C MET A 95 17.42 -6.60 18.38
N LEU A 96 18.40 -7.51 18.57
CA LEU A 96 18.28 -8.90 18.13
C LEU A 96 17.11 -9.62 18.82
N ILE A 97 16.91 -9.38 20.11
CA ILE A 97 15.90 -10.07 20.91
C ILE A 97 14.51 -9.46 20.69
N GLU A 98 14.41 -8.12 20.71
CA GLU A 98 13.13 -7.41 20.62
C GLU A 98 12.63 -7.27 19.17
N ASP A 99 13.49 -6.82 18.25
CA ASP A 99 13.12 -6.57 16.85
C ASP A 99 13.37 -7.78 15.94
N GLY A 100 14.19 -8.75 16.38
CA GLY A 100 14.61 -9.89 15.58
C GLY A 100 13.47 -10.79 15.11
N PRO A 101 12.56 -11.22 16.01
CA PRO A 101 11.40 -12.00 15.62
C PRO A 101 10.59 -11.29 14.53
N ASP A 102 10.37 -9.98 14.66
CA ASP A 102 9.58 -9.17 13.72
C ASP A 102 10.35 -8.68 12.48
N ALA A 103 11.65 -8.95 12.40
CA ALA A 103 12.47 -8.57 11.26
C ALA A 103 11.91 -9.20 9.97
N ARG A 104 11.79 -8.37 8.93
CA ARG A 104 11.25 -8.79 7.63
C ARG A 104 12.38 -8.86 6.61
N PRO A 105 12.30 -9.80 5.66
CA PRO A 105 13.22 -9.78 4.52
C PRO A 105 13.08 -8.43 3.80
N PRO A 106 14.20 -7.82 3.39
CA PRO A 106 14.14 -6.65 2.52
C PRO A 106 13.36 -7.02 1.25
N LYS A 107 12.43 -6.14 0.86
CA LYS A 107 11.62 -6.37 -0.35
C LYS A 107 12.49 -6.15 -1.58
N THR A 108 12.42 -7.08 -2.53
CA THR A 108 13.08 -6.91 -3.83
C THR A 108 12.48 -5.73 -4.60
N GLU A 109 13.25 -5.10 -5.49
CA GLU A 109 12.72 -4.03 -6.34
C GLU A 109 11.52 -4.50 -7.18
N GLY A 110 11.51 -5.77 -7.58
CA GLY A 110 10.41 -6.41 -8.30
C GLY A 110 9.15 -6.58 -7.45
N GLU A 111 9.27 -6.92 -6.17
CA GLU A 111 8.12 -7.00 -5.25
C GLU A 111 7.56 -5.63 -4.92
N ILE A 112 8.42 -4.63 -4.74
CA ILE A 112 8.00 -3.23 -4.56
C ILE A 112 7.25 -2.76 -5.81
N ALA A 113 7.79 -3.03 -7.00
CA ALA A 113 7.15 -2.69 -8.27
C ALA A 113 5.78 -3.40 -8.42
N ALA A 114 5.70 -4.69 -8.08
CA ALA A 114 4.45 -5.46 -8.16
C ALA A 114 3.39 -4.99 -7.15
N GLU A 115 3.79 -4.61 -5.93
CA GLU A 115 2.89 -4.00 -4.95
C GLU A 115 2.40 -2.63 -5.42
N THR A 116 3.29 -1.80 -5.99
CA THR A 116 2.89 -0.50 -6.55
C THR A 116 1.94 -0.67 -7.74
N GLN A 117 2.18 -1.62 -8.64
CA GLN A 117 1.27 -1.89 -9.76
C GLN A 117 -0.10 -2.37 -9.27
N LYS A 118 -0.15 -3.29 -8.29
CA LYS A 118 -1.43 -3.74 -7.71
C LYS A 118 -2.20 -2.60 -7.03
N ALA A 119 -1.49 -1.65 -6.41
CA ALA A 119 -2.11 -0.46 -5.83
C ALA A 119 -2.64 0.49 -6.91
N GLU A 120 -1.84 0.75 -7.95
CA GLU A 120 -2.23 1.58 -9.10
C GLU A 120 -3.41 1.00 -9.87
N ASP A 121 -3.46 -0.33 -10.05
CA ASP A 121 -4.57 -1.03 -10.69
C ASP A 121 -5.87 -0.88 -9.91
N LYS A 122 -5.81 -0.95 -8.57
CA LYS A 122 -6.98 -0.72 -7.71
C LYS A 122 -7.49 0.71 -7.86
N VAL A 123 -6.59 1.69 -7.83
CA VAL A 123 -6.94 3.10 -8.01
C VAL A 123 -7.56 3.34 -9.39
N THR A 124 -7.00 2.74 -10.44
CA THR A 124 -7.50 2.88 -11.81
C THR A 124 -8.89 2.27 -11.94
N LYS A 125 -9.12 1.08 -11.36
CA LYS A 125 -10.45 0.45 -11.32
C LYS A 125 -11.47 1.31 -10.57
N LEU A 126 -11.10 1.88 -9.43
CA LEU A 126 -11.98 2.78 -8.66
C LEU A 126 -12.31 4.06 -9.44
N LYS A 127 -11.35 4.64 -10.16
CA LYS A 127 -11.59 5.81 -11.03
C LYS A 127 -12.56 5.49 -12.17
N ILE A 128 -12.39 4.35 -12.84
CA ILE A 128 -13.29 3.92 -13.92
C ILE A 128 -14.70 3.71 -13.34
N LYS A 129 -14.81 3.00 -12.21
CA LYS A 129 -16.09 2.75 -11.54
C LYS A 129 -16.77 4.05 -11.12
N PHE A 130 -16.02 4.98 -10.54
CA PHE A 130 -16.51 6.32 -10.19
C PHE A 130 -17.07 7.06 -11.41
N ALA A 131 -16.32 7.10 -12.51
CA ALA A 131 -16.75 7.76 -13.74
C ALA A 131 -18.05 7.16 -14.29
N ILE A 132 -18.16 5.82 -14.29
CA ILE A 132 -19.38 5.11 -14.72
C ILE A 132 -20.55 5.45 -13.79
N SER A 133 -20.40 5.26 -12.47
CA SER A 133 -21.49 5.50 -11.52
C SER A 133 -21.94 6.97 -11.54
N LEU A 134 -21.02 7.93 -11.63
CA LEU A 134 -21.36 9.36 -11.75
C LEU A 134 -22.11 9.65 -13.05
N THR A 135 -21.62 9.15 -14.19
CA THR A 135 -22.25 9.40 -15.50
C THR A 135 -23.65 8.79 -15.56
N VAL A 136 -23.79 7.54 -15.14
CA VAL A 136 -25.09 6.86 -15.08
C VAL A 136 -26.05 7.60 -14.14
N GLY A 137 -25.59 7.95 -12.93
CA GLY A 137 -26.38 8.71 -11.97
C GLY A 137 -26.90 10.04 -12.53
N LEU A 138 -26.05 10.79 -13.24
CA LEU A 138 -26.42 12.07 -13.86
C LEU A 138 -27.44 11.91 -15.00
N VAL A 139 -27.31 10.85 -15.82
CA VAL A 139 -28.27 10.56 -16.90
C VAL A 139 -29.67 10.26 -16.32
N PHE A 140 -29.74 9.39 -15.31
CA PHE A 140 -31.00 9.06 -14.64
C PHE A 140 -31.60 10.28 -13.90
N PHE A 141 -30.77 11.08 -13.26
CA PHE A 141 -31.20 12.33 -12.61
C PHE A 141 -31.79 13.32 -13.62
N SER A 142 -31.13 13.50 -14.77
CA SER A 142 -31.61 14.37 -15.85
C SER A 142 -32.94 13.87 -16.43
N GLY A 143 -33.10 12.55 -16.60
CA GLY A 143 -34.36 11.94 -17.01
C GLY A 143 -35.49 12.15 -16.00
N ALA A 144 -35.20 12.01 -14.70
CA ALA A 144 -36.16 12.31 -13.63
C ALA A 144 -36.57 13.79 -13.66
N PHE A 145 -35.61 14.70 -13.86
CA PHE A 145 -35.85 16.13 -13.96
C PHE A 145 -36.74 16.50 -15.16
N ALA A 146 -36.49 15.91 -16.33
CA ALA A 146 -37.34 16.10 -17.50
C ALA A 146 -38.76 15.58 -17.26
N THR A 147 -38.90 14.42 -16.61
CA THR A 147 -40.20 13.79 -16.31
C THR A 147 -41.03 14.66 -15.37
N ILE A 148 -40.46 15.16 -14.27
CA ILE A 148 -41.19 16.03 -13.33
C ILE A 148 -41.54 17.38 -13.96
N THR A 149 -40.69 17.90 -14.83
CA THR A 149 -40.97 19.14 -15.57
C THR A 149 -42.15 18.96 -16.53
N HIS A 150 -42.22 17.81 -17.22
CA HIS A 150 -43.35 17.48 -18.08
C HIS A 150 -44.67 17.34 -17.31
N ILE A 151 -44.64 16.68 -16.15
CA ILE A 151 -45.80 16.57 -15.25
C ILE A 151 -46.27 17.95 -14.80
N ARG A 152 -45.35 18.80 -14.33
CA ARG A 152 -45.68 20.16 -13.88
C ARG A 152 -46.31 20.98 -15.02
N ASN A 153 -45.73 20.95 -16.21
CA ASN A 153 -46.26 21.69 -17.36
C ASN A 153 -47.68 21.26 -17.75
N LYS A 154 -48.02 19.98 -17.60
CA LYS A 154 -49.41 19.49 -17.82
C LYS A 154 -50.40 20.00 -16.76
N GLN A 155 -49.95 20.22 -15.53
CA GLN A 155 -50.82 20.68 -14.42
C GLN A 155 -51.13 22.17 -14.49
N TYR A 156 -50.22 22.99 -15.05
CA TYR A 156 -50.42 24.43 -15.21
C TYR A 156 -51.18 24.83 -16.49
N ALA A 157 -51.59 23.87 -17.33
CA ALA A 157 -52.50 24.15 -18.43
C ALA A 157 -53.90 24.48 -17.87
N PRO A 158 -54.46 25.68 -18.09
CA PRO A 158 -55.74 26.06 -17.53
C PRO A 158 -56.84 25.15 -18.12
N LYS A 159 -57.42 24.30 -17.30
CA LYS A 159 -58.62 23.53 -17.66
C LYS A 159 -59.85 24.38 -17.33
N PRO A 160 -60.59 24.90 -18.33
CA PRO A 160 -61.91 25.44 -18.07
C PRO A 160 -62.84 24.27 -17.70
N GLU A 161 -63.54 24.43 -16.57
CA GLU A 161 -64.71 23.62 -16.17
C GLU A 161 -64.52 22.10 -16.00
N GLN A 162 -63.95 21.65 -14.88
CA GLN A 162 -64.28 20.33 -14.31
C GLN A 162 -64.30 20.40 -12.78
N VAL A 163 -65.33 21.04 -12.25
CA VAL A 163 -65.72 20.94 -10.84
C VAL A 163 -66.83 19.89 -10.77
N LEU A 164 -66.61 18.84 -9.98
CA LEU A 164 -67.56 17.77 -9.61
C LEU A 164 -67.69 16.57 -10.56
N THR A 165 -66.64 15.74 -10.66
CA THR A 165 -66.87 14.29 -10.76
C THR A 165 -65.71 13.49 -10.16
N GLN A 166 -66.02 12.81 -9.07
CA GLN A 166 -65.41 11.59 -8.52
C GLN A 166 -63.89 11.47 -8.37
N VAL A 167 -63.52 11.40 -7.09
CA VAL A 167 -62.31 10.88 -6.49
C VAL A 167 -62.07 9.42 -6.94
N LYS A 168 -61.42 9.25 -8.08
CA LYS A 168 -60.51 8.14 -8.32
C LYS A 168 -59.24 8.78 -8.84
N GLN A 169 -58.34 9.15 -7.91
CA GLN A 169 -57.01 9.60 -8.28
C GLN A 169 -56.27 8.41 -8.91
N GLU A 170 -56.45 8.21 -10.21
CA GLU A 170 -55.53 7.39 -10.99
C GLU A 170 -54.17 8.10 -10.93
N ILE A 171 -53.24 7.50 -10.21
CA ILE A 171 -51.86 7.98 -10.14
C ILE A 171 -51.32 7.96 -11.57
N ASP A 172 -50.92 9.12 -12.10
CA ASP A 172 -50.35 9.22 -13.44
C ASP A 172 -49.11 8.30 -13.52
N PRO A 173 -49.03 7.38 -14.51
CA PRO A 173 -47.88 6.48 -14.69
C PRO A 173 -46.53 7.22 -14.77
N LEU A 174 -46.53 8.50 -15.15
CA LEU A 174 -45.33 9.34 -15.15
C LEU A 174 -44.74 9.55 -13.75
N TYR A 175 -45.54 9.50 -12.68
CA TYR A 175 -45.01 9.55 -11.30
C TYR A 175 -44.27 8.27 -10.92
N PHE A 176 -44.71 7.10 -11.40
CA PHE A 176 -43.98 5.85 -11.21
C PHE A 176 -42.66 5.86 -11.98
N LEU A 177 -42.65 6.37 -13.22
CA LEU A 177 -41.43 6.56 -14.00
C LEU A 177 -40.46 7.51 -13.29
N PHE A 178 -40.93 8.65 -12.79
CA PHE A 178 -40.12 9.59 -12.01
C PHE A 178 -39.52 8.92 -10.77
N ALA A 179 -40.32 8.18 -10.00
CA ALA A 179 -39.87 7.47 -8.81
C ALA A 179 -38.74 6.48 -9.15
N ILE A 180 -38.91 5.66 -10.20
CA ILE A 180 -37.87 4.70 -10.62
C ILE A 180 -36.59 5.43 -11.03
N LEU A 181 -36.69 6.49 -11.85
CA LEU A 181 -35.54 7.25 -12.31
C LEU A 181 -34.77 7.91 -11.15
N ILE A 182 -35.47 8.48 -10.17
CA ILE A 182 -34.83 9.13 -9.02
C ILE A 182 -34.22 8.11 -8.05
N PHE A 183 -34.84 6.94 -7.86
CA PHE A 183 -34.25 5.85 -7.06
C PHE A 183 -32.95 5.34 -7.69
N VAL A 184 -32.95 5.09 -8.99
CA VAL A 184 -31.74 4.64 -9.71
C VAL A 184 -30.66 5.73 -9.67
N ALA A 185 -31.02 6.99 -9.93
CA ALA A 185 -30.08 8.11 -9.83
C ALA A 185 -29.44 8.21 -8.43
N SER A 186 -30.25 8.10 -7.38
CA SER A 186 -29.80 8.18 -5.99
C SER A 186 -28.85 7.03 -5.64
N TRP A 187 -29.13 5.82 -6.11
CA TRP A 187 -28.25 4.66 -5.91
C TRP A 187 -26.86 4.89 -6.51
N PHE A 188 -26.80 5.27 -7.78
CA PHE A 188 -25.53 5.48 -8.49
C PHE A 188 -24.75 6.70 -7.96
N LEU A 189 -25.44 7.77 -7.57
CA LEU A 189 -24.80 8.94 -6.95
C LEU A 189 -24.27 8.61 -5.54
N ALA A 190 -24.98 7.79 -4.76
CA ALA A 190 -24.50 7.33 -3.46
C ALA A 190 -23.26 6.43 -3.60
N GLU A 191 -23.25 5.54 -4.60
CA GLU A 191 -22.08 4.70 -4.89
C GLU A 191 -20.89 5.55 -5.36
N ALA A 192 -21.12 6.53 -6.24
CA ALA A 192 -20.09 7.47 -6.67
C ALA A 192 -19.53 8.28 -5.49
N TYR A 193 -20.38 8.70 -4.53
CA TYR A 193 -19.93 9.38 -3.32
C TYR A 193 -19.11 8.47 -2.40
N GLY A 194 -19.46 7.18 -2.29
CA GLY A 194 -18.68 6.19 -1.56
C GLY A 194 -17.27 6.03 -2.15
N ILE A 195 -17.19 5.84 -3.46
CA ILE A 195 -15.92 5.70 -4.19
C ILE A 195 -15.10 6.99 -4.12
N ALA A 196 -15.75 8.16 -4.22
CA ALA A 196 -15.09 9.45 -4.10
C ALA A 196 -14.42 9.60 -2.73
N ARG A 197 -15.08 9.17 -1.64
CA ARG A 197 -14.46 9.19 -0.30
C ARG A 197 -13.28 8.24 -0.20
N GLU A 198 -13.36 7.05 -0.78
CA GLU A 198 -12.24 6.10 -0.78
C GLU A 198 -11.02 6.65 -1.54
N LEU A 199 -11.25 7.26 -2.72
CA LEU A 199 -10.21 7.96 -3.49
C LEU A 199 -9.66 9.19 -2.76
N TRP A 200 -10.48 9.89 -1.97
CA TRP A 200 -10.07 11.10 -1.24
C TRP A 200 -9.28 10.77 0.04
N VAL A 201 -9.62 9.69 0.76
CA VAL A 201 -8.88 9.25 1.96
C VAL A 201 -7.43 8.86 1.61
N ASP A 202 -7.16 8.46 0.37
CA ASP A 202 -5.82 8.09 -0.11
C ASP A 202 -4.88 9.28 -0.46
N PHE A 203 -5.29 10.54 -0.29
CA PHE A 203 -4.37 11.69 -0.39
C PHE A 203 -3.24 11.65 0.66
N THR A 204 -3.40 10.86 1.73
CA THR A 204 -2.34 10.57 2.69
C THR A 204 -1.27 9.63 2.12
N ALA A 205 -1.63 8.70 1.22
CA ALA A 205 -0.68 7.89 0.47
C ALA A 205 0.10 8.74 -0.56
N TRP A 206 -0.56 9.71 -1.20
CA TRP A 206 0.13 10.68 -2.06
C TRP A 206 1.20 11.47 -1.27
N LYS A 207 0.90 11.92 -0.05
CA LYS A 207 1.91 12.55 0.83
C LYS A 207 3.09 11.63 1.20
N ARG A 208 2.89 10.30 1.26
CA ARG A 208 3.98 9.32 1.49
C ARG A 208 4.78 9.02 0.22
N ALA A 209 4.20 9.17 -0.97
CA ALA A 209 4.87 8.93 -2.26
C ALA A 209 5.70 10.14 -2.75
N VAL A 210 5.30 11.37 -2.42
CA VAL A 210 5.99 12.61 -2.82
C VAL A 210 7.48 12.65 -2.40
N PRO A 211 7.89 12.23 -1.19
CA PRO A 211 9.30 12.17 -0.82
C PRO A 211 10.11 11.19 -1.67
N VAL A 212 9.51 10.07 -2.09
CA VAL A 212 10.19 9.03 -2.89
C VAL A 212 10.39 9.49 -4.34
N ILE A 213 9.37 10.13 -4.92
CA ILE A 213 9.45 10.70 -6.28
C ILE A 213 10.42 11.88 -6.31
N GLY A 214 10.43 12.72 -5.25
CA GLY A 214 11.38 13.84 -5.12
C GLY A 214 12.84 13.39 -5.04
N LYS A 215 13.13 12.29 -4.32
CA LYS A 215 14.47 11.70 -4.28
C LYS A 215 14.92 11.17 -5.65
N LYS A 216 14.06 10.42 -6.36
CA LYS A 216 14.35 9.90 -7.70
C LYS A 216 14.52 11.00 -8.76
N TRP A 217 13.77 12.11 -8.65
CA TRP A 217 13.95 13.27 -9.53
C TRP A 217 15.24 14.03 -9.24
N ALA A 218 15.61 14.18 -7.96
CA ALA A 218 16.86 14.82 -7.56
C ALA A 218 18.09 14.02 -8.02
N GLU A 219 18.03 12.69 -7.97
CA GLU A 219 19.06 11.81 -8.54
C GLU A 219 19.16 11.97 -10.07
N LYS A 220 18.02 12.03 -10.77
CA LYS A 220 17.98 12.22 -12.22
C LYS A 220 18.48 13.61 -12.67
N SER A 221 18.33 14.64 -11.82
CA SER A 221 18.86 15.99 -12.10
C SER A 221 20.35 16.15 -11.80
N LYS A 222 20.95 15.26 -11.00
CA LYS A 222 22.40 15.28 -10.72
C LYS A 222 23.22 14.56 -11.80
N ASN A 223 22.59 13.66 -12.56
CA ASN A 223 23.20 12.94 -13.68
C ASN A 223 23.04 13.66 -15.03
N LYS A 224 22.80 14.97 -15.03
CA LYS A 224 22.76 15.86 -16.20
C LYS A 224 23.66 17.05 -15.96
#